data_AF-A0A938R286-F1
#
_entry.id   AF-A0A938R286-F1
#
_cell.length_a   1.000
_cell.length_b   1.000
_cell.length_c   1.000
_cell.angle_alpha   90.00
_cell.angle_beta   90.00
_cell.angle_gamma   90.00
#
_symmetry.space_group_name_H-M   'P 1'
#
loop_
_entity.id
_entity.type
_entity.pdbx_description
1 polymer ?
#
loop_
_entity_poly.entity_id
_entity_poly.type
_entity_poly.pdbx_seq_one_letter_code
_entity_poly.pdbx_strand_id
1 'polypeptide(L)'
;MKMGREERIKDFRQKIDDLDRQILRFLNERAEIVLEVGKAKLEGKINSYDPNREEKILRHLVKQNSGPFPKQAIAPVFREIISGCRSLENGLSVVYLGPPASHTHQACVKHFGSSLEAISGESIWD
;
A
#
# COMPACT_ATOMS: atom_id res chain seq x y z
N MET A 1 25.39 -27.13 25.01
CA MET A 1 25.87 -27.22 23.60
C MET A 1 25.69 -25.87 22.94
N LYS A 2 26.71 -25.33 22.23
CA LYS A 2 26.53 -24.13 21.41
C LYS A 2 25.81 -24.52 20.13
N MET A 3 24.69 -23.89 19.85
CA MET A 3 23.89 -24.08 18.63
C MET A 3 24.75 -23.87 17.38
N GLY A 4 24.60 -24.74 16.38
CA GLY A 4 25.36 -24.69 15.13
C GLY A 4 25.03 -23.45 14.30
N ARG A 5 25.93 -23.02 13.40
CA ARG A 5 25.68 -21.84 12.53
C ARG A 5 24.42 -22.02 11.67
N GLU A 6 24.22 -23.20 11.11
CA GLU A 6 23.07 -23.55 10.28
C GLU A 6 21.77 -23.58 11.09
N GLU A 7 21.82 -24.13 12.30
CA GLU A 7 20.70 -24.18 13.24
C GLU A 7 20.26 -22.76 13.64
N ARG A 8 21.20 -21.85 13.91
CA ARG A 8 20.89 -20.43 14.16
C ARG A 8 20.21 -19.75 12.98
N ILE A 9 20.65 -20.03 11.75
CA ILE A 9 20.03 -19.44 10.55
C ILE A 9 18.60 -19.96 10.41
N LYS A 10 18.38 -21.26 10.65
CA LYS A 10 17.04 -21.86 10.63
C LYS A 10 16.12 -21.20 11.65
N ASP A 11 16.58 -20.98 12.87
CA ASP A 11 15.80 -20.31 13.91
C ASP A 11 15.46 -18.86 13.54
N PHE A 12 16.40 -18.12 12.94
CA PHE A 12 16.11 -16.76 12.48
C PHE A 12 15.08 -16.74 11.35
N ARG A 13 15.15 -17.69 10.41
CA ARG A 13 14.14 -17.81 9.34
C ARG A 13 12.76 -18.11 9.91
N GLN A 14 12.68 -19.01 10.89
CA GLN A 14 11.40 -19.31 11.54
C GLN A 14 10.77 -18.07 12.19
N LYS A 15 11.59 -17.24 12.84
CA LYS A 15 11.15 -15.96 13.42
C LYS A 15 10.69 -14.96 12.36
N ILE A 16 11.34 -14.94 11.19
CA ILE A 16 10.91 -14.11 10.06
C ILE A 16 9.54 -14.60 9.56
N ASP A 17 9.36 -15.91 9.37
CA ASP A 17 8.08 -16.47 8.93
C ASP A 17 6.94 -16.16 9.91
N ASP A 18 7.22 -16.16 11.22
CA ASP A 18 6.26 -15.77 12.27
C ASP A 18 5.90 -14.28 12.20
N LEU A 19 6.88 -13.42 11.91
CA LEU A 19 6.64 -12.00 11.71
C LEU A 19 5.83 -11.74 10.44
N ASP A 20 6.15 -12.43 9.34
CA ASP A 20 5.44 -12.30 8.07
C ASP A 20 3.96 -12.71 8.19
N ARG A 21 3.67 -13.78 8.95
CA ARG A 21 2.29 -14.16 9.30
C ARG A 21 1.56 -13.06 10.06
N GLN A 22 2.24 -12.39 10.99
CA GLN A 22 1.64 -11.28 11.74
C GLN A 22 1.41 -10.05 10.86
N ILE A 23 2.36 -9.72 9.98
CA ILE A 23 2.21 -8.64 9.01
C ILE A 23 0.99 -8.91 8.14
N LEU A 24 0.86 -10.12 7.57
CA LEU A 24 -0.30 -10.50 6.76
C LEU A 24 -1.62 -10.37 7.54
N ARG A 25 -1.65 -10.82 8.80
CA ARG A 25 -2.83 -10.66 9.66
C ARG A 25 -3.20 -9.18 9.83
N PHE A 26 -2.24 -8.31 10.14
CA PHE A 26 -2.50 -6.87 10.30
C PHE A 26 -2.91 -6.19 8.98
N LEU A 27 -2.42 -6.66 7.83
CA LEU A 27 -2.88 -6.19 6.52
C LEU A 27 -4.35 -6.54 6.28
N ASN A 28 -4.77 -7.76 6.63
CA ASN A 28 -6.17 -8.18 6.52
C ASN A 28 -7.09 -7.40 7.48
N GLU A 29 -6.69 -7.25 8.76
CA GLU A 29 -7.42 -6.42 9.73
C GLU A 29 -7.58 -4.97 9.22
N ARG A 30 -6.52 -4.41 8.62
CA ARG A 30 -6.59 -3.08 8.00
C ARG A 30 -7.58 -3.05 6.83
N ALA A 31 -7.57 -4.07 5.97
CA ALA A 31 -8.47 -4.16 4.83
C ALA A 31 -9.94 -4.26 5.25
N GLU A 32 -10.24 -5.03 6.30
CA GLU A 32 -11.59 -5.12 6.89
C GLU A 32 -12.09 -3.75 7.37
N ILE A 33 -11.24 -3.00 8.10
CA ILE A 33 -11.58 -1.64 8.55
C ILE A 33 -11.83 -0.71 7.36
N VAL A 34 -11.02 -0.82 6.31
CA VAL A 34 -11.17 -0.02 5.09
C VAL A 34 -12.52 -0.34 4.41
N LEU A 35 -12.91 -1.61 4.32
CA LEU A 35 -14.23 -1.98 3.77
C LEU A 35 -15.39 -1.36 4.56
N GLU A 36 -15.32 -1.36 5.89
CA GLU A 36 -16.34 -0.71 6.74
C GLU A 36 -16.35 0.82 6.57
N VAL A 37 -15.17 1.45 6.43
CA VAL A 37 -15.06 2.88 6.10
C VAL A 37 -15.69 3.17 4.73
N GLY A 38 -15.44 2.33 3.73
CA GLY A 38 -16.05 2.42 2.41
C GLY A 38 -17.57 2.39 2.47
N LYS A 39 -18.16 1.45 3.22
CA LYS A 39 -19.62 1.37 3.44
C LYS A 39 -20.18 2.66 4.05
N ALA A 40 -19.55 3.16 5.11
CA ALA A 40 -19.99 4.40 5.77
C ALA A 40 -19.89 5.64 4.86
N LYS A 41 -18.85 5.71 4.00
CA LYS A 41 -18.70 6.81 3.02
C LYS A 41 -19.79 6.79 1.95
N LEU A 42 -20.23 5.61 1.52
CA LEU A 42 -21.31 5.46 0.53
C LEU A 42 -22.64 5.99 1.06
N GLU A 43 -22.97 5.70 2.32
CA GLU A 43 -24.16 6.24 2.99
C GLU A 43 -24.12 7.77 3.08
N GLY A 44 -22.94 8.33 3.32
CA GLY A 44 -22.72 9.77 3.44
C GLY A 44 -22.47 10.55 2.13
N LYS A 45 -22.42 9.87 0.96
CA LYS A 45 -21.99 10.46 -0.33
C LYS A 45 -20.63 11.17 -0.26
N ILE A 46 -19.71 10.64 0.54
CA ILE A 46 -18.36 11.20 0.71
C ILE A 46 -17.42 10.57 -0.31
N ASN A 47 -16.54 11.37 -0.92
CA ASN A 47 -15.54 10.88 -1.87
C ASN A 47 -14.63 9.81 -1.23
N SER A 48 -14.41 8.71 -1.95
CA SER A 48 -13.60 7.58 -1.47
C SER A 48 -12.10 7.92 -1.39
N TYR A 49 -11.59 8.73 -2.34
CA TYR A 49 -10.18 9.10 -2.44
C TYR A 49 -9.85 10.43 -1.76
N ASP A 50 -8.91 10.41 -0.81
CA ASP A 50 -8.39 11.58 -0.10
C ASP A 50 -6.85 11.57 -0.07
N PRO A 51 -6.17 12.27 -1.01
CA PRO A 51 -4.72 12.30 -1.08
C PRO A 51 -4.06 12.98 0.14
N ASN A 52 -4.74 13.95 0.77
CA ASN A 52 -4.22 14.64 1.94
C ASN A 52 -4.17 13.69 3.14
N ARG A 53 -5.19 12.82 3.27
CA ARG A 53 -5.20 11.77 4.29
C ARG A 53 -4.05 10.79 4.11
N GLU A 54 -3.80 10.33 2.88
CA GLU A 54 -2.71 9.40 2.57
C GLU A 54 -1.33 10.00 2.89
N GLU A 55 -1.06 11.22 2.43
CA GLU A 55 0.20 11.92 2.70
C GLU A 55 0.43 12.12 4.22
N LYS A 56 -0.63 12.42 4.97
CA LYS A 56 -0.55 12.53 6.43
C LYS A 56 -0.18 11.20 7.10
N ILE A 57 -0.71 10.07 6.61
CA ILE A 57 -0.35 8.73 7.09
C ILE A 57 1.14 8.48 6.85
N LEU A 58 1.61 8.70 5.62
CA LEU A 58 3.00 8.42 5.25
C LEU A 58 3.99 9.27 6.06
N ARG A 59 3.73 10.57 6.22
CA ARG A 59 4.56 11.47 7.05
C ARG A 59 4.61 11.01 8.50
N HIS A 60 3.47 10.60 9.04
CA HIS A 60 3.40 10.14 10.42
C HIS A 60 4.23 8.87 10.65
N LEU A 61 4.09 7.88 9.77
CA LEU A 61 4.84 6.62 9.85
C LEU A 61 6.35 6.82 9.71
N VAL A 62 6.78 7.69 8.78
CA VAL A 62 8.20 8.04 8.62
C VAL A 62 8.74 8.71 9.89
N LYS A 63 7.96 9.60 10.51
CA LYS A 63 8.35 10.28 11.76
C LYS A 63 8.43 9.32 12.96
N GLN A 64 7.55 8.33 13.02
CA GLN A 64 7.49 7.37 14.12
C GLN A 64 8.53 6.25 14.04
N ASN A 65 9.19 6.06 12.88
CA ASN A 65 10.20 5.02 12.76
C ASN A 65 11.46 5.33 13.59
N SER A 66 11.57 4.62 14.71
CA SER A 66 12.75 4.55 15.57
C SER A 66 13.51 3.22 15.43
N GLY A 67 13.08 2.35 14.52
CA GLY A 67 13.64 1.02 14.31
C GLY A 67 14.72 0.97 13.22
N PRO A 68 15.31 -0.21 12.98
CA PRO A 68 16.36 -0.40 11.97
C PRO A 68 15.84 -0.41 10.53
N PHE A 69 14.52 -0.36 10.32
CA PHE A 69 13.94 -0.36 8.99
C PHE A 69 14.28 0.94 8.22
N PRO A 70 14.71 0.88 6.95
CA PRO A 70 15.15 2.08 6.22
C PRO A 70 14.03 3.12 6.08
N LYS A 71 14.29 4.36 6.49
CA LYS A 71 13.29 5.46 6.42
C LYS A 71 12.78 5.68 5.00
N GLN A 72 13.65 5.60 4.00
CA GLN A 72 13.25 5.75 2.59
C GLN A 72 12.31 4.65 2.08
N ALA A 73 12.27 3.48 2.73
CA ALA A 73 11.45 2.34 2.31
C ALA A 73 10.03 2.38 2.90
N ILE A 74 9.81 3.15 3.98
CA ILE A 74 8.50 3.21 4.65
C ILE A 74 7.43 3.74 3.70
N ALA A 75 7.67 4.91 3.09
CA ALA A 75 6.65 5.52 2.24
C ALA A 75 6.27 4.64 1.04
N PRO A 76 7.23 4.04 0.29
CA PRO A 76 6.90 3.06 -0.76
C PRO A 76 6.09 1.86 -0.27
N VAL A 77 6.49 1.21 0.83
CA VAL A 77 5.79 0.02 1.35
C VAL A 77 4.36 0.36 1.75
N PHE A 78 4.18 1.44 2.51
CA PHE A 78 2.84 1.82 2.96
C PHE A 78 1.96 2.39 1.84
N ARG A 79 2.55 3.01 0.80
CA ARG A 79 1.80 3.39 -0.40
C ARG A 79 1.20 2.17 -1.10
N GLU A 80 1.94 1.08 -1.21
CA GLU A 80 1.43 -0.15 -1.81
C GLU A 80 0.34 -0.80 -0.93
N ILE A 81 0.52 -0.80 0.39
CA ILE A 81 -0.52 -1.26 1.33
C ILE A 81 -1.80 -0.42 1.20
N ILE A 82 -1.67 0.91 1.10
CA ILE A 82 -2.80 1.81 0.89
C ILE A 82 -3.47 1.51 -0.45
N SER A 83 -2.68 1.37 -1.52
CA SER A 83 -3.16 1.01 -2.86
C SER A 83 -3.97 -0.29 -2.86
N GLY A 84 -3.44 -1.35 -2.27
CA GLY A 84 -4.11 -2.65 -2.21
C GLY A 84 -5.38 -2.64 -1.36
N CYS A 85 -5.46 -1.79 -0.33
CA CYS A 85 -6.72 -1.62 0.41
C CYS A 85 -7.73 -0.74 -0.37
N ARG A 86 -7.26 0.28 -1.08
CA ARG A 86 -8.12 1.14 -1.87
C ARG A 86 -8.73 0.41 -3.07
N SER A 87 -8.04 -0.57 -3.66
CA SER A 87 -8.64 -1.40 -4.72
C SER A 87 -9.84 -2.23 -4.24
N LEU A 88 -10.00 -2.41 -2.92
CA LEU A 88 -11.19 -3.05 -2.33
C LEU A 88 -12.37 -2.07 -2.19
N GLU A 89 -12.10 -0.76 -2.09
CA GLU A 89 -13.13 0.28 -2.08
C GLU A 89 -13.40 0.70 -3.53
N ASN A 90 -14.57 0.35 -4.10
CA ASN A 90 -15.08 0.76 -5.42
C ASN A 90 -14.00 1.30 -6.38
N GLY A 91 -13.41 0.40 -7.16
CA GLY A 91 -12.22 0.60 -7.99
C GLY A 91 -12.00 2.04 -8.46
N LEU A 92 -11.02 2.72 -7.86
CA LEU A 92 -10.52 3.97 -8.40
C LEU A 92 -9.85 3.67 -9.74
N SER A 93 -10.49 4.05 -10.84
CA SER A 93 -9.87 4.04 -12.17
C SER A 93 -9.20 5.39 -12.41
N VAL A 94 -7.94 5.39 -12.87
CA VAL A 94 -7.21 6.62 -13.19
C VAL A 94 -6.82 6.59 -14.66
N VAL A 95 -7.24 7.61 -15.40
CA VAL A 95 -6.83 7.81 -16.79
C VAL A 95 -5.47 8.50 -16.84
N TYR A 96 -4.57 7.99 -17.68
CA TYR A 96 -3.27 8.61 -17.95
C TYR A 96 -3.08 8.82 -19.45
N LEU A 97 -2.34 9.88 -19.80
CA LEU A 97 -2.15 10.26 -21.20
C LEU A 97 -1.11 9.38 -21.90
N GLY A 98 -1.48 8.68 -22.98
CA GLY A 98 -0.58 7.89 -23.81
C GLY A 98 -0.53 6.39 -23.46
N PRO A 99 0.27 5.57 -24.17
CA PRO A 99 0.19 4.11 -24.09
C PRO A 99 0.77 3.55 -22.78
N PRO A 100 0.48 2.27 -22.44
CA PRO A 100 1.12 1.57 -21.33
C PRO A 100 2.65 1.64 -21.38
N ALA A 101 3.28 1.61 -20.21
CA ALA A 101 4.73 1.76 -20.01
C ALA A 101 5.34 3.12 -20.41
N SER A 102 4.51 4.13 -20.72
CA SER A 102 4.95 5.52 -20.87
C SER A 102 5.32 6.19 -19.53
N HIS A 103 5.88 7.40 -19.58
CA HIS A 103 6.24 8.16 -18.37
C HIS A 103 5.04 8.51 -17.50
N THR A 104 3.90 8.84 -18.12
CA THR A 104 2.63 9.13 -17.44
C THR A 104 2.05 7.88 -16.81
N HIS A 105 2.14 6.72 -17.48
CA HIS A 105 1.80 5.43 -16.88
C HIS A 105 2.66 5.15 -15.64
N GLN A 106 3.99 5.29 -15.74
CA GLN A 106 4.90 5.08 -14.63
C GLN A 106 4.67 6.06 -13.48
N ALA A 107 4.37 7.33 -13.79
CA ALA A 107 4.02 8.33 -12.78
C ALA A 107 2.70 7.97 -12.07
N CYS A 108 1.71 7.48 -12.82
CA CYS A 108 0.44 6.99 -12.28
C CYS A 108 0.67 5.84 -11.30
N VAL A 109 1.38 4.79 -11.72
CA VAL A 109 1.72 3.64 -10.86
C VAL A 109 2.53 4.09 -9.63
N LYS A 110 3.48 5.00 -9.78
CA LYS A 110 4.29 5.51 -8.66
C LYS A 110 3.47 6.30 -7.64
N HIS A 111 2.48 7.05 -8.12
CA HIS A 111 1.68 7.92 -7.27
C HIS A 111 0.53 7.17 -6.59
N PHE A 112 -0.20 6.36 -7.35
CA PHE A 112 -1.39 5.65 -6.88
C PHE A 112 -1.08 4.22 -6.40
N GLY A 113 0.02 3.59 -6.82
CA GLY A 113 0.36 2.21 -6.48
C GLY A 113 -0.03 1.23 -7.58
N SER A 114 0.46 -0.01 -7.47
CA SER A 114 0.38 -0.99 -8.57
C SER A 114 -0.97 -1.69 -8.69
N SER A 115 -1.77 -1.70 -7.63
CA SER A 115 -3.12 -2.31 -7.63
C SER A 115 -4.21 -1.44 -8.27
N LEU A 116 -3.83 -0.32 -8.90
CA LEU A 116 -4.72 0.62 -9.57
C LEU A 116 -5.19 0.08 -10.93
N GLU A 117 -6.45 0.35 -11.28
CA GLU A 117 -6.90 0.26 -12.67
C GLU A 117 -6.45 1.51 -13.45
N ALA A 118 -5.33 1.40 -14.16
CA ALA A 118 -4.78 2.48 -14.97
C ALA A 118 -5.31 2.38 -16.42
N ILE A 119 -6.04 3.39 -16.87
CA ILE A 119 -6.66 3.42 -18.20
C ILE A 119 -5.86 4.36 -19.11
N SER A 120 -5.44 3.86 -20.26
CA SER A 120 -4.79 4.68 -21.30
C SER A 120 -5.84 5.58 -21.96
N GLY A 121 -5.65 6.89 -21.88
CA GLY A 121 -6.46 7.89 -22.58
C GLY A 121 -5.66 8.57 -23.69
N GLU A 122 -6.33 8.84 -24.82
CA GLU A 122 -5.79 9.71 -25.88
C GLU A 122 -5.94 11.20 -25.51
N SER A 123 -6.85 11.51 -24.60
CA SER A 123 -7.04 12.82 -23.98
C SER A 123 -7.33 12.67 -22.48
N ILE A 124 -7.15 13.75 -21.72
CA ILE A 124 -7.50 13.82 -20.29
C ILE A 124 -8.88 14.47 -20.07
N TRP A 125 -9.65 14.68 -21.14
CA TRP A 125 -10.93 15.38 -21.14
C TRP A 125 -12.12 14.44 -21.36
N ASP A 126 -11.87 13.16 -21.68
CA ASP A 126 -12.88 12.13 -21.93
C ASP A 126 -13.28 11.37 -20.65
#